data_AF-A0AAE6CFD0-F1
#
_entry.id   AF-A0AAE6CFD0-F1
#
_cell.length_a   1.000
_cell.length_b   1.000
_cell.length_c   1.000
_cell.angle_alpha   90.00
_cell.angle_beta   90.00
_cell.angle_gamma   90.00
#
_symmetry.space_group_name_H-M   'P 1'
#
loop_
_entity.id
_entity.type
_entity.pdbx_description
1 polymer ?
#
loop_
_entity_poly.entity_id
_entity_poly.type
_entity_poly.pdbx_seq_one_letter_code
_entity_poly.pdbx_strand_id
1 'polypeptide(L)'
;MGVTVKTTQGLGFLTSFVFVSCASVAHATVIDWSNTSGGDFNNGANWAGGTAPGASDTASFNTNAGSSYTASLSGNTDIRDVSVRNDRVVIDLNEHDLAIQSGISVNGNADSHLELKNGRVTWVRESTVKADIQVGSEFGTKTNLSLKKATMNVHSALIEDGGEMVITDGSHLELSNGITVEKGGSLRVSKGSERYSYINGRGPIKFDGEVVVDSGAWIDLGGTDQLSSINGHMTVQNGGDFHTGDLAIGGNLEMDGLDTHAEARDVTITGNLKVGHGTILSADSITVLSGGVLDQDEVGGLWMMSSAGVLVDGGKYLAAGSIEGHLANANHGTVSIGGNEKYIYTYAGGYEQDSTSTLELTLGAEDLLDDRGRYKIELVEGDAILEGILKIDLWETFKPKLNDEFGLIRAGAGIEGIFSHFILPDLQAGLAWEWGFDTNRIGDTLLNLKVVEGHSVPEPYTLALMTISLAGFAGARRFRKAA
;
A
#
# COMPACT_ATOMS: atom_id res chain seq x y z
N MET A 1 -52.48 92.72 31.56
CA MET A 1 -52.96 91.32 31.64
C MET A 1 -52.58 90.61 30.36
N GLY A 2 -52.06 89.38 30.45
CA GLY A 2 -51.94 88.46 29.32
C GLY A 2 -50.50 88.13 28.89
N VAL A 3 -49.89 87.17 29.57
CA VAL A 3 -48.66 86.44 29.18
C VAL A 3 -48.97 85.55 27.96
N THR A 4 -48.05 85.41 27.00
CA THR A 4 -47.88 84.17 26.22
C THR A 4 -46.42 84.02 25.77
N VAL A 5 -45.78 82.98 26.30
CA VAL A 5 -44.47 82.44 25.92
C VAL A 5 -44.63 81.57 24.67
N LYS A 6 -43.72 81.69 23.70
CA LYS A 6 -43.44 80.62 22.73
C LYS A 6 -41.93 80.43 22.56
N THR A 7 -41.48 79.32 23.14
CA THR A 7 -40.22 78.61 22.91
C THR A 7 -40.16 78.12 21.46
N THR A 8 -39.01 78.20 20.80
CA THR A 8 -38.71 77.36 19.61
C THR A 8 -37.23 77.00 19.62
N GLN A 9 -37.00 75.74 19.33
CA GLN A 9 -35.87 74.90 19.69
C GLN A 9 -34.58 75.28 18.95
N GLY A 10 -33.48 75.33 19.69
CA GLY A 10 -32.13 75.27 19.13
C GLY A 10 -31.85 73.86 18.64
N LEU A 11 -31.83 73.69 17.31
CA LEU A 11 -31.43 72.46 16.64
C LEU A 11 -29.89 72.40 16.66
N GLY A 12 -29.32 71.78 17.69
CA GLY A 12 -27.90 71.48 17.75
C GLY A 12 -27.57 70.36 16.77
N PHE A 13 -27.00 70.70 15.61
CA PHE A 13 -26.33 69.73 14.74
C PHE A 13 -25.07 69.22 15.46
N LEU A 14 -25.19 68.08 16.13
CA LEU A 14 -24.05 67.25 16.53
C LEU A 14 -23.54 66.55 15.26
N THR A 15 -22.54 67.14 14.63
CA THR A 15 -21.78 66.49 13.55
C THR A 15 -20.98 65.35 14.18
N SER A 16 -21.56 64.15 14.21
CA SER A 16 -20.82 62.93 14.56
C SER A 16 -19.74 62.70 13.50
N PHE A 17 -18.50 63.06 13.83
CA PHE A 17 -17.32 62.58 13.13
C PHE A 17 -17.21 61.08 13.39
N VAL A 18 -17.71 60.27 12.44
CA VAL A 18 -17.40 58.85 12.38
C VAL A 18 -15.94 58.75 11.95
N PHE A 19 -15.04 58.58 12.91
CA PHE A 19 -13.68 58.12 12.62
C PHE A 19 -13.80 56.67 12.16
N VAL A 20 -13.82 56.47 10.84
CA VAL A 20 -13.54 55.17 10.25
C VAL A 20 -12.07 54.89 10.50
N SER A 21 -11.76 54.31 11.66
CA SER A 21 -10.47 53.71 11.90
C SER A 21 -10.37 52.51 10.96
N CYS A 22 -9.77 52.72 9.78
CA CYS A 22 -9.29 51.62 8.98
C CYS A 22 -8.29 50.87 9.84
N ALA A 23 -8.68 49.73 10.41
CA ALA A 23 -7.75 48.82 11.02
C ALA A 23 -6.77 48.41 9.91
N SER A 24 -5.54 48.93 9.96
CA SER A 24 -4.49 48.48 9.07
C SER A 24 -4.29 46.99 9.36
N VAL A 25 -4.65 46.15 8.41
CA VAL A 25 -4.32 44.73 8.46
C VAL A 25 -2.79 44.69 8.42
N ALA A 26 -2.16 44.40 9.56
CA ALA A 26 -0.73 44.20 9.61
C ALA A 26 -0.44 42.93 8.80
N HIS A 27 0.14 43.09 7.62
CA HIS A 27 0.59 41.96 6.82
C HIS A 27 1.84 41.38 7.48
N ALA A 28 1.99 40.06 7.38
CA ALA A 28 3.20 39.38 7.80
C ALA A 28 4.41 39.97 7.09
N THR A 29 5.43 40.39 7.85
CA THR A 29 6.66 40.90 7.25
C THR A 29 7.55 39.70 6.94
N VAL A 30 8.08 39.63 5.72
CA VAL A 30 9.12 38.65 5.38
C VAL A 30 10.45 39.23 5.81
N ILE A 31 11.18 38.53 6.67
CA ILE A 31 12.50 38.94 7.17
C ILE A 31 13.51 37.90 6.67
N ASP A 32 14.39 38.36 5.78
CA ASP A 32 15.38 37.50 5.13
C ASP A 32 16.60 37.26 6.04
N TRP A 33 17.04 36.02 6.14
CA TRP A 33 18.33 35.67 6.71
C TRP A 33 19.44 36.31 5.87
N SER A 34 20.48 36.84 6.51
CA SER A 34 21.60 37.51 5.84
C SER A 34 22.97 36.91 6.13
N ASN A 35 23.07 35.97 7.08
CA ASN A 35 24.35 35.42 7.52
C ASN A 35 24.62 34.02 6.93
N THR A 36 25.26 33.96 5.76
CA THR A 36 25.62 32.71 5.07
C THR A 36 26.67 31.87 5.80
N SER A 37 27.27 32.37 6.88
CA SER A 37 28.21 31.59 7.72
C SER A 37 27.49 30.81 8.83
N GLY A 38 26.18 31.01 8.97
CA GLY A 38 25.40 30.52 10.09
C GLY A 38 25.51 31.40 11.33
N GLY A 39 24.70 31.11 12.35
CA GLY A 39 24.66 31.90 13.58
C GLY A 39 23.41 31.64 14.42
N ASP A 40 23.24 32.45 15.46
CA ASP A 40 22.06 32.39 16.32
C ASP A 40 20.81 32.92 15.59
N PHE A 41 19.76 32.10 15.51
CA PHE A 41 18.46 32.44 14.92
C PHE A 41 17.82 33.64 15.65
N ASN A 42 18.02 33.76 16.96
CA ASN A 42 17.42 34.83 17.77
C ASN A 42 18.20 36.15 17.71
N ASN A 43 19.41 36.16 17.13
CA ASN A 43 20.21 37.37 17.01
C ASN A 43 19.79 38.18 15.78
N GLY A 44 19.16 39.33 16.00
CA GLY A 44 18.71 40.24 14.94
C GLY A 44 19.81 40.68 13.96
N ALA A 45 21.09 40.67 14.36
CA ALA A 45 22.21 40.98 13.45
C ALA A 45 22.40 39.96 12.33
N ASN A 46 21.84 38.75 12.45
CA ASN A 46 21.87 37.73 11.40
C ASN A 46 20.75 37.91 10.36
N TRP A 47 19.79 38.80 10.61
CA TRP A 47 18.63 39.06 9.76
C TRP A 47 18.71 40.42 9.07
N ALA A 48 18.16 40.49 7.86
CA ALA A 48 18.01 41.74 7.14
C ALA A 48 17.17 42.73 7.97
N GLY A 49 17.67 43.96 8.12
CA GLY A 49 17.04 44.98 8.97
C GLY A 49 17.44 44.93 10.45
N GLY A 50 18.29 43.99 10.86
CA GLY A 50 18.87 43.97 12.20
C GLY A 50 17.91 43.51 13.31
N THR A 51 16.77 42.91 12.94
CA THR A 51 15.74 42.42 13.88
C THR A 51 15.38 40.98 13.51
N ALA A 52 15.31 40.10 14.51
CA ALA A 52 14.90 38.71 14.28
C ALA A 52 13.38 38.62 14.03
N PRO A 53 12.89 37.64 13.24
CA PRO A 53 11.47 37.45 12.99
C PRO A 53 10.69 37.19 14.29
N GLY A 54 9.53 37.83 14.42
CA GLY A 54 8.58 37.57 15.49
C GLY A 54 7.37 36.76 15.03
N ALA A 55 6.39 36.59 15.92
CA ALA A 55 5.21 35.73 15.75
C ALA A 55 4.38 36.04 14.49
N SER A 56 4.39 37.29 14.01
CA SER A 56 3.67 37.70 12.80
C SER A 56 4.49 37.58 11.52
N ASP A 57 5.77 37.24 11.61
CA ASP A 57 6.72 37.37 10.51
C ASP A 57 7.05 36.01 9.87
N THR A 58 7.47 36.07 8.61
CA THR A 58 8.01 34.91 7.89
C THR A 58 9.53 34.96 7.96
N ALA A 59 10.14 33.92 8.52
CA ALA A 59 11.58 33.68 8.48
C ALA A 59 11.97 33.13 7.09
N SER A 60 12.67 33.93 6.29
CA SER A 60 13.00 33.59 4.90
C SER A 60 14.50 33.28 4.73
N PHE A 61 14.83 32.12 4.18
CA PHE A 61 16.19 31.70 3.84
C PHE A 61 16.35 31.67 2.31
N ASN A 62 16.92 32.74 1.77
CA ASN A 62 17.05 32.98 0.34
C ASN A 62 18.32 33.79 -0.02
N THR A 63 19.42 33.48 0.66
CA THR A 63 20.72 34.14 0.48
C THR A 63 21.42 33.73 -0.81
N ASN A 64 21.02 32.61 -1.42
CA ASN A 64 21.73 31.91 -2.49
C ASN A 64 23.13 31.47 -2.04
N ALA A 65 23.23 30.98 -0.79
CA ALA A 65 24.49 30.48 -0.27
C ALA A 65 24.94 29.26 -1.09
N GLY A 66 26.19 29.29 -1.59
CA GLY A 66 26.76 28.16 -2.35
C GLY A 66 27.03 26.91 -1.51
N SER A 67 26.94 27.00 -0.19
CA SER A 67 27.17 25.92 0.77
C SER A 67 26.11 25.92 1.86
N SER A 68 25.94 24.78 2.53
CA SER A 68 25.05 24.69 3.70
C SER A 68 25.57 25.51 4.88
N TYR A 69 24.66 26.04 5.70
CA TYR A 69 24.95 26.74 6.94
C TYR A 69 23.92 26.42 8.02
N THR A 70 24.28 26.68 9.28
CA THR A 70 23.43 26.37 10.45
C THR A 70 22.89 27.65 11.09
N ALA A 71 21.57 27.74 11.26
CA ALA A 71 20.91 28.69 12.14
C ALA A 71 20.52 27.98 13.44
N SER A 72 21.14 28.32 14.56
CA SER A 72 20.89 27.67 15.85
C SER A 72 19.96 28.50 16.71
N LEU A 73 18.94 27.91 17.34
CA LEU A 73 18.13 28.61 18.34
C LEU A 73 18.92 28.77 19.63
N SER A 74 18.93 29.98 20.21
CA SER A 74 19.42 30.23 21.57
C SER A 74 18.27 30.34 22.59
N GLY A 75 17.02 30.31 22.11
CA GLY A 75 15.82 30.23 22.92
C GLY A 75 14.59 29.85 22.10
N ASN A 76 13.48 29.63 22.80
CA ASN A 76 12.19 29.37 22.15
C ASN A 76 11.77 30.56 21.29
N THR A 77 11.22 30.27 20.13
CA THR A 77 10.91 31.27 19.11
C THR A 77 9.50 31.04 18.57
N ASP A 78 8.73 32.12 18.37
CA ASP A 78 7.42 32.11 17.72
C ASP A 78 7.51 32.93 16.44
N ILE A 79 7.10 32.33 15.33
CA ILE A 79 7.07 32.93 14.00
C ILE A 79 5.82 32.50 13.25
N ARG A 80 5.48 33.23 12.19
CA ARG A 80 4.34 32.87 11.35
C ARG A 80 4.67 31.69 10.45
N ASP A 81 5.75 31.81 9.68
CA ASP A 81 6.18 30.84 8.68
C ASP A 81 7.71 30.68 8.63
N VAL A 82 8.17 29.52 8.19
CA VAL A 82 9.53 29.32 7.67
C VAL A 82 9.46 29.11 6.15
N SER A 83 10.28 29.84 5.39
CA SER A 83 10.40 29.64 3.94
C SER A 83 11.87 29.47 3.54
N VAL A 84 12.18 28.42 2.79
CA VAL A 84 13.51 28.14 2.24
C VAL A 84 13.41 28.06 0.73
N ARG A 85 14.18 28.89 0.00
CA ARG A 85 14.03 29.05 -1.45
C ARG A 85 15.22 28.75 -2.33
N ASN A 86 16.43 29.06 -1.92
CA ASN A 86 17.63 28.81 -2.74
C ASN A 86 18.83 28.42 -1.86
N ASP A 87 18.55 28.03 -0.61
CA ASP A 87 19.54 27.78 0.41
C ASP A 87 19.47 26.34 0.90
N ARG A 88 20.58 25.89 1.49
CA ARG A 88 20.67 24.63 2.24
C ARG A 88 20.87 24.95 3.71
N VAL A 89 19.78 25.12 4.44
CA VAL A 89 19.83 25.55 5.83
C VAL A 89 19.61 24.37 6.78
N VAL A 90 20.41 24.32 7.84
CA VAL A 90 20.14 23.51 9.02
C VAL A 90 19.61 24.44 10.10
N ILE A 91 18.37 24.25 10.54
CA ILE A 91 17.86 24.89 11.74
C ILE A 91 18.09 23.92 12.90
N ASP A 92 19.13 24.19 13.67
CA ASP A 92 19.43 23.44 14.89
C ASP A 92 18.59 24.02 16.03
N LEU A 93 17.56 23.28 16.44
CA LEU A 93 16.65 23.73 17.48
C LEU A 93 17.32 23.74 18.85
N ASN A 94 18.45 23.05 19.04
CA ASN A 94 19.26 23.07 20.25
C ASN A 94 18.42 22.92 21.55
N GLU A 95 17.50 21.95 21.54
CA GLU A 95 16.53 21.61 22.58
C GLU A 95 15.42 22.66 22.83
N HIS A 96 15.29 23.67 21.96
CA HIS A 96 14.26 24.70 22.01
C HIS A 96 13.04 24.38 21.14
N ASP A 97 11.97 25.14 21.38
CA ASP A 97 10.74 25.11 20.60
C ASP A 97 10.75 26.18 19.50
N LEU A 98 10.47 25.79 18.26
CA LEU A 98 10.07 26.69 17.18
C LEU A 98 8.56 26.59 16.97
N ALA A 99 7.83 27.57 17.49
CA ALA A 99 6.39 27.68 17.32
C ALA A 99 6.08 28.34 15.96
N ILE A 100 5.23 27.69 15.16
CA ILE A 100 4.79 28.17 13.84
C ILE A 100 3.27 28.34 13.80
N GLN A 101 2.80 29.40 13.16
CA GLN A 101 1.37 29.69 13.04
C GLN A 101 0.76 29.18 11.73
N SER A 102 1.52 29.21 10.62
CA SER A 102 0.98 29.00 9.27
C SER A 102 1.70 27.92 8.47
N GLY A 103 3.01 27.72 8.63
CA GLY A 103 3.64 26.55 8.00
C GLY A 103 5.13 26.61 7.77
N ILE A 104 5.61 25.57 7.09
CA ILE A 104 6.97 25.44 6.58
C ILE A 104 6.87 25.20 5.08
N SER A 105 7.58 26.01 4.29
CA SER A 105 7.66 25.85 2.85
C SER A 105 9.12 25.72 2.40
N VAL A 106 9.44 24.62 1.73
CA VAL A 106 10.73 24.40 1.07
C VAL A 106 10.45 24.36 -0.43
N ASN A 107 10.50 25.54 -1.06
CA ASN A 107 10.12 25.75 -2.45
C ASN A 107 11.15 26.62 -3.15
N GLY A 108 11.83 26.08 -4.15
CA GLY A 108 12.98 26.77 -4.72
C GLY A 108 13.22 26.53 -6.19
N ASN A 109 13.94 27.44 -6.82
CA ASN A 109 14.37 27.29 -8.21
C ASN A 109 15.69 26.50 -8.31
N ALA A 110 16.32 26.26 -7.16
CA ALA A 110 17.57 25.55 -6.98
C ALA A 110 17.41 24.48 -5.87
N ASP A 111 18.46 23.70 -5.65
CA ASP A 111 18.57 22.61 -4.67
C ASP A 111 18.40 23.10 -3.22
N SER A 112 17.14 23.35 -2.87
CA SER A 112 16.72 23.96 -1.60
C SER A 112 16.53 22.87 -0.57
N HIS A 113 17.12 23.08 0.59
CA HIS A 113 17.15 22.07 1.63
C HIS A 113 16.94 22.70 3.00
N LEU A 114 16.04 22.11 3.77
CA LEU A 114 15.81 22.43 5.18
C LEU A 114 16.04 21.17 6.01
N GLU A 115 17.01 21.20 6.92
CA GLU A 115 17.13 20.21 7.99
C GLU A 115 16.67 20.83 9.30
N LEU A 116 15.74 20.17 10.00
CA LEU A 116 15.33 20.51 11.36
C LEU A 116 15.85 19.43 12.30
N LYS A 117 16.59 19.83 13.33
CA LYS A 117 17.17 18.87 14.27
C LYS A 117 17.18 19.30 15.73
N ASN A 118 17.31 18.31 16.61
CA ASN A 118 17.56 18.47 18.04
C ASN A 118 16.52 19.35 18.75
N GLY A 119 15.22 19.13 18.59
CA GLY A 119 14.22 19.92 19.30
C GLY A 119 12.80 19.71 18.79
N ARG A 120 11.94 20.73 18.95
CA ARG A 120 10.53 20.61 18.60
C ARG A 120 10.01 21.78 17.76
N VAL A 121 9.24 21.45 16.73
CA VAL A 121 8.40 22.40 15.99
C VAL A 121 6.96 22.20 16.42
N THR A 122 6.30 23.27 16.90
CA THR A 122 4.91 23.21 17.37
C THR A 122 4.00 24.13 16.58
N TRP A 123 2.83 23.63 16.19
CA TRP A 123 1.75 24.47 15.71
C TRP A 123 1.06 25.23 16.86
N VAL A 124 0.94 26.54 16.73
CA VAL A 124 0.20 27.39 17.67
C VAL A 124 -1.31 27.28 17.39
N ARG A 125 -2.02 26.51 18.22
CA ARG A 125 -3.46 26.18 18.06
C ARG A 125 -4.42 27.37 17.97
N GLU A 126 -3.99 28.57 18.35
CA GLU A 126 -4.83 29.76 18.33
C GLU A 126 -4.99 30.37 16.93
N SER A 127 -4.23 29.90 15.93
CA SER A 127 -4.40 30.36 14.56
C SER A 127 -5.63 29.71 13.89
N THR A 128 -6.43 30.53 13.22
CA THR A 128 -7.44 30.04 12.26
C THR A 128 -6.81 29.47 11.00
N VAL A 129 -5.53 29.78 10.76
CA VAL A 129 -4.71 29.24 9.69
C VAL A 129 -4.09 27.93 10.17
N LYS A 130 -4.29 26.86 9.42
CA LYS A 130 -3.73 25.54 9.72
C LYS A 130 -2.26 25.54 9.34
N ALA A 131 -1.38 25.04 10.22
CA ALA A 131 0.04 24.93 9.91
C ALA A 131 0.29 23.78 8.95
N ASP A 132 0.69 24.06 7.73
CA ASP A 132 0.95 23.05 6.72
C ASP A 132 2.44 22.96 6.38
N ILE A 133 2.89 21.76 6.00
CA ILE A 133 4.20 21.53 5.40
C ILE A 133 4.00 21.47 3.89
N GLN A 134 4.77 22.25 3.14
CA GLN A 134 4.86 22.14 1.69
C GLN A 134 6.32 21.94 1.27
N VAL A 135 6.61 20.83 0.60
CA VAL A 135 7.93 20.51 0.05
C VAL A 135 7.77 20.20 -1.42
N GLY A 136 8.52 20.89 -2.27
CA GLY A 136 8.45 20.73 -3.72
C GLY A 136 8.28 22.05 -4.45
N SER A 137 8.15 21.97 -5.77
CA SER A 137 7.70 23.09 -6.57
C SER A 137 6.93 22.62 -7.79
N GLU A 138 6.06 23.47 -8.30
CA GLU A 138 5.37 23.26 -9.58
C GLU A 138 6.33 23.07 -10.78
N PHE A 139 7.62 23.36 -10.61
CA PHE A 139 8.63 23.27 -11.67
C PHE A 139 9.47 21.98 -11.59
N GLY A 140 9.15 21.04 -10.69
CA GLY A 140 9.86 19.76 -10.54
C GLY A 140 11.31 19.92 -10.05
N THR A 141 11.63 21.04 -9.44
CA THR A 141 12.96 21.26 -8.84
C THR A 141 13.11 20.41 -7.59
N LYS A 142 14.30 19.84 -7.41
CA LYS A 142 14.60 19.06 -6.22
C LYS A 142 14.61 19.96 -5.00
N THR A 143 13.75 19.64 -4.03
CA THR A 143 13.72 20.30 -2.73
C THR A 143 13.63 19.23 -1.65
N ASN A 144 14.21 19.50 -0.48
CA ASN A 144 14.26 18.50 0.57
C ASN A 144 13.97 19.09 1.96
N LEU A 145 13.10 18.43 2.71
CA LEU A 145 12.89 18.65 4.13
C LEU A 145 13.36 17.42 4.91
N SER A 146 14.28 17.58 5.85
CA SER A 146 14.74 16.51 6.72
C SER A 146 14.44 16.79 8.19
N LEU A 147 13.90 15.80 8.89
CA LEU A 147 13.76 15.79 10.35
C LEU A 147 14.77 14.81 10.94
N LYS A 148 15.63 15.28 11.86
CA LYS A 148 16.64 14.46 12.54
C LYS A 148 16.65 14.71 14.04
N LYS A 149 16.31 13.71 14.86
CA LYS A 149 16.13 13.90 16.32
C LYS A 149 15.20 15.08 16.63
N ALA A 150 14.14 15.26 15.83
CA ALA A 150 13.20 16.37 15.96
C ALA A 150 11.75 15.87 16.04
N THR A 151 10.94 16.59 16.81
CA THR A 151 9.48 16.38 16.85
C THR A 151 8.79 17.53 16.14
N MET A 152 7.82 17.24 15.29
CA MET A 152 7.05 18.25 14.56
C MET A 152 5.56 17.96 14.67
N ASN A 153 4.79 18.94 15.14
CA ASN A 153 3.34 18.84 15.25
C ASN A 153 2.69 19.86 14.31
N VAL A 154 2.05 19.39 13.24
CA VAL A 154 1.48 20.21 12.16
C VAL A 154 0.06 19.76 11.80
N HIS A 155 -0.61 20.51 10.93
CA HIS A 155 -1.92 20.16 10.44
C HIS A 155 -1.86 19.11 9.34
N SER A 156 -1.23 19.45 8.22
CA SER A 156 -1.07 18.54 7.08
C SER A 156 0.30 18.68 6.43
N ALA A 157 0.64 17.72 5.57
CA ALA A 157 1.85 17.76 4.77
C ALA A 157 1.53 17.48 3.29
N LEU A 158 2.11 18.29 2.42
CA LEU A 158 2.07 18.14 0.97
C LEU A 158 3.50 18.05 0.44
N ILE A 159 3.81 16.94 -0.23
CA ILE A 159 5.08 16.71 -0.90
C ILE A 159 4.78 16.67 -2.40
N GLU A 160 5.07 17.77 -3.08
CA GLU A 160 4.82 17.97 -4.51
C GLU A 160 5.93 17.32 -5.38
N ASP A 161 5.80 17.44 -6.69
CA ASP A 161 6.82 16.97 -7.64
C ASP A 161 8.22 17.54 -7.34
N GLY A 162 9.23 16.66 -7.34
CA GLY A 162 10.60 16.98 -6.96
C GLY A 162 10.83 17.23 -5.46
N GLY A 163 9.76 17.24 -4.65
CA GLY A 163 9.84 17.33 -3.19
C GLY A 163 10.28 16.01 -2.56
N GLU A 164 11.17 16.09 -1.56
CA GLU A 164 11.56 14.95 -0.76
C GLU A 164 11.44 15.29 0.73
N MET A 165 10.71 14.46 1.49
CA MET A 165 10.71 14.52 2.94
C MET A 165 11.39 13.29 3.54
N VAL A 166 12.31 13.52 4.48
CA VAL A 166 13.12 12.47 5.11
C VAL A 166 13.01 12.56 6.63
N ILE A 167 12.49 11.53 7.29
CA ILE A 167 12.29 11.47 8.74
C ILE A 167 13.18 10.37 9.31
N THR A 168 14.23 10.75 10.06
CA THR A 168 15.24 9.81 10.56
C THR A 168 15.66 10.06 12.00
N ASP A 169 16.44 9.13 12.54
CA ASP A 169 17.12 9.25 13.84
C ASP A 169 16.17 9.53 15.00
N GLY A 170 15.06 8.80 15.07
CA GLY A 170 14.07 8.94 16.14
C GLY A 170 13.23 10.21 16.05
N SER A 171 13.06 10.76 14.84
CA SER A 171 12.19 11.91 14.62
C SER A 171 10.71 11.53 14.61
N HIS A 172 9.86 12.48 14.99
CA HIS A 172 8.42 12.29 15.05
C HIS A 172 7.71 13.40 14.27
N LEU A 173 6.77 13.01 13.40
CA LEU A 173 5.83 13.90 12.74
C LEU A 173 4.40 13.57 13.18
N GLU A 174 3.75 14.49 13.90
CA GLU A 174 2.34 14.41 14.27
C GLU A 174 1.50 15.30 13.35
N LEU A 175 0.52 14.71 12.68
CA LEU A 175 -0.40 15.35 11.75
C LEU A 175 -1.81 15.31 12.34
N SER A 176 -2.46 16.47 12.47
CA SER A 176 -3.87 16.50 12.89
C SER A 176 -4.86 16.23 11.74
N ASN A 177 -4.38 16.24 10.50
CA ASN A 177 -5.12 15.87 9.30
C ASN A 177 -4.34 14.77 8.57
N GLY A 178 -4.04 14.95 7.27
CA GLY A 178 -3.42 13.93 6.43
C GLY A 178 -2.08 14.35 5.84
N ILE A 179 -1.52 13.43 5.06
CA ILE A 179 -0.32 13.64 4.24
C ILE A 179 -0.63 13.27 2.80
N THR A 180 -0.18 14.10 1.87
CA THR A 180 -0.24 13.85 0.43
C THR A 180 1.17 13.86 -0.15
N VAL A 181 1.54 12.78 -0.83
CA VAL A 181 2.75 12.67 -1.63
C VAL A 181 2.30 12.62 -3.08
N GLU A 182 2.44 13.72 -3.80
CA GLU A 182 2.05 13.79 -5.20
C GLU A 182 3.00 12.99 -6.08
N LYS A 183 2.60 12.80 -7.34
CA LYS A 183 3.43 12.14 -8.33
C LYS A 183 4.77 12.88 -8.49
N GLY A 184 5.87 12.16 -8.30
CA GLY A 184 7.23 12.70 -8.36
C GLY A 184 7.76 13.24 -7.03
N GLY A 185 6.90 13.34 -6.01
CA GLY A 185 7.31 13.53 -4.62
C GLY A 185 7.80 12.23 -3.99
N SER A 186 8.61 12.34 -2.93
CA SER A 186 9.15 11.21 -2.18
C SER A 186 9.06 11.43 -0.66
N LEU A 187 8.63 10.41 0.07
CA LEU A 187 8.64 10.35 1.53
C LEU A 187 9.47 9.15 2.00
N ARG A 188 10.42 9.40 2.91
CA ARG A 188 11.26 8.34 3.49
C ARG A 188 11.25 8.41 5.00
N VAL A 189 10.93 7.30 5.65
CA VAL A 189 10.91 7.18 7.11
C VAL A 189 11.82 6.01 7.50
N SER A 190 12.82 6.27 8.34
CA SER A 190 13.71 5.22 8.87
C SER A 190 14.12 5.48 10.31
N LYS A 191 14.29 4.44 11.12
CA LYS A 191 14.61 4.55 12.56
C LYS A 191 15.92 5.29 12.86
N GLY A 192 16.94 5.17 12.00
CA GLY A 192 18.28 5.66 12.30
C GLY A 192 18.90 4.92 13.51
N SER A 193 19.67 5.62 14.36
CA SER A 193 20.55 4.96 15.35
C SER A 193 19.98 4.70 16.75
N GLU A 194 18.89 5.37 17.18
CA GLU A 194 18.58 5.47 18.63
C GLU A 194 17.11 5.22 19.01
N ARG A 195 16.11 5.59 18.20
CA ARG A 195 14.67 5.43 18.49
C ARG A 195 13.86 5.29 17.20
N TYR A 196 12.66 4.71 17.28
CA TYR A 196 11.73 4.64 16.16
C TYR A 196 11.42 6.04 15.62
N SER A 197 11.57 6.21 14.32
CA SER A 197 11.03 7.38 13.63
C SER A 197 9.59 7.08 13.28
N TYR A 198 8.68 8.01 13.53
CA TYR A 198 7.28 7.74 13.27
C TYR A 198 6.47 8.92 12.75
N ILE A 199 5.45 8.60 11.96
CA ILE A 199 4.41 9.52 11.53
C ILE A 199 3.12 9.09 12.22
N ASN A 200 2.44 10.01 12.91
CA ASN A 200 1.11 9.79 13.44
C ASN A 200 0.11 10.75 12.79
N GLY A 201 -1.01 10.25 12.27
CA GLY A 201 -2.01 11.05 11.56
C GLY A 201 -3.44 10.54 11.74
N ARG A 202 -4.43 11.42 11.52
CA ARG A 202 -5.86 11.07 11.63
C ARG A 202 -6.69 11.34 10.37
N GLY A 203 -6.10 11.97 9.36
CA GLY A 203 -6.74 12.33 8.10
C GLY A 203 -6.42 11.36 6.97
N PRO A 204 -7.05 11.57 5.80
CA PRO A 204 -6.85 10.72 4.64
C PRO A 204 -5.43 10.84 4.11
N ILE A 205 -4.98 9.76 3.47
CA ILE A 205 -3.66 9.68 2.87
C ILE A 205 -3.75 9.42 1.39
N LYS A 206 -2.87 10.11 0.67
CA LYS A 206 -2.74 9.96 -0.76
C LYS A 206 -1.27 9.86 -1.12
N PHE A 207 -0.83 8.66 -1.48
CA PHE A 207 0.51 8.37 -1.93
C PHE A 207 0.49 8.11 -3.43
N ASP A 208 0.63 9.17 -4.22
CA ASP A 208 0.79 9.10 -5.68
C ASP A 208 2.28 9.07 -6.10
N GLY A 209 3.20 9.42 -5.18
CA GLY A 209 4.66 9.40 -5.37
C GLY A 209 5.36 8.15 -4.82
N GLU A 210 6.62 8.31 -4.41
CA GLU A 210 7.43 7.25 -3.77
C GLU A 210 7.33 7.36 -2.24
N VAL A 211 7.02 6.26 -1.56
CA VAL A 211 7.05 6.19 -0.09
C VAL A 211 7.86 5.00 0.36
N VAL A 212 8.82 5.22 1.26
CA VAL A 212 9.64 4.15 1.83
C VAL A 212 9.57 4.19 3.36
N VAL A 213 9.15 3.08 3.96
CA VAL A 213 9.17 2.83 5.40
C VAL A 213 10.16 1.72 5.66
N ASP A 214 11.25 2.01 6.37
CA ASP A 214 12.38 1.09 6.48
C ASP A 214 12.91 1.00 7.92
N SER A 215 13.58 -0.11 8.22
CA SER A 215 14.50 -0.25 9.34
C SER A 215 13.85 -0.04 10.70
N GLY A 216 12.63 -0.55 10.90
CA GLY A 216 11.88 -0.33 12.14
C GLY A 216 11.09 0.98 12.20
N ALA A 217 11.05 1.78 11.13
CA ALA A 217 10.20 2.98 11.13
C ALA A 217 8.72 2.62 11.16
N TRP A 218 7.91 3.54 11.68
CA TRP A 218 6.48 3.33 11.84
C TRP A 218 5.67 4.46 11.21
N ILE A 219 4.66 4.12 10.43
CA ILE A 219 3.62 5.05 10.02
C ILE A 219 2.30 4.56 10.63
N ASP A 220 1.73 5.33 11.56
CA ASP A 220 0.42 5.08 12.17
C ASP A 220 -0.58 6.15 11.75
N LEU A 221 -1.56 5.74 10.97
CA LEU A 221 -2.56 6.62 10.40
C LEU A 221 -3.97 6.12 10.72
N GLY A 222 -4.12 5.42 11.85
CA GLY A 222 -5.29 4.63 12.28
C GLY A 222 -6.58 5.40 12.63
N GLY A 223 -6.95 6.43 11.87
CA GLY A 223 -8.30 6.98 11.91
C GLY A 223 -9.29 6.03 11.22
N THR A 224 -10.23 5.44 11.97
CA THR A 224 -11.04 4.26 11.56
C THR A 224 -11.91 4.42 10.30
N ASP A 225 -12.13 5.65 9.82
CA ASP A 225 -13.14 5.93 8.79
C ASP A 225 -12.58 6.66 7.56
N GLN A 226 -11.25 6.83 7.46
CA GLN A 226 -10.64 7.50 6.31
C GLN A 226 -10.05 6.49 5.34
N LEU A 227 -10.34 6.69 4.05
CA LEU A 227 -9.72 5.94 2.97
C LEU A 227 -8.31 6.47 2.70
N SER A 228 -7.32 5.64 2.95
CA SER A 228 -5.95 5.83 2.48
C SER A 228 -5.80 5.25 1.07
N SER A 229 -5.06 5.94 0.21
CA SER A 229 -4.84 5.51 -1.17
C SER A 229 -3.36 5.50 -1.53
N ILE A 230 -2.91 4.40 -2.13
CA ILE A 230 -1.58 4.23 -2.71
C ILE A 230 -1.76 4.08 -4.22
N ASN A 231 -1.51 5.16 -4.97
CA ASN A 231 -1.53 5.15 -6.45
C ASN A 231 -0.12 5.19 -7.06
N GLY A 232 0.89 5.52 -6.25
CA GLY A 232 2.31 5.55 -6.62
C GLY A 232 3.02 4.23 -6.29
N HIS A 233 4.23 4.33 -5.72
CA HIS A 233 4.98 3.18 -5.25
C HIS A 233 5.29 3.34 -3.77
N MET A 234 4.89 2.35 -2.97
CA MET A 234 5.21 2.28 -1.55
C MET A 234 5.97 1.00 -1.24
N THR A 235 7.03 1.12 -0.45
CA THR A 235 7.79 0.00 0.10
C THR A 235 7.77 0.05 1.61
N VAL A 236 7.38 -1.05 2.25
CA VAL A 236 7.51 -1.25 3.71
C VAL A 236 8.49 -2.40 3.91
N GLN A 237 9.63 -2.15 4.55
CA GLN A 237 10.68 -3.15 4.61
C GLN A 237 11.55 -3.16 5.87
N ASN A 238 12.27 -4.26 6.06
CA ASN A 238 13.27 -4.45 7.12
C ASN A 238 12.75 -4.06 8.52
N GLY A 239 11.58 -4.56 8.89
CA GLY A 239 10.94 -4.26 10.17
C GLY A 239 10.08 -3.00 10.16
N GLY A 240 9.77 -2.43 8.99
CA GLY A 240 8.87 -1.29 8.88
C GLY A 240 7.44 -1.64 9.30
N ASP A 241 6.77 -0.70 9.97
CA ASP A 241 5.38 -0.82 10.42
C ASP A 241 4.49 0.18 9.67
N PHE A 242 3.36 -0.27 9.13
CA PHE A 242 2.36 0.58 8.47
C PHE A 242 0.94 0.27 8.93
N HIS A 243 0.29 1.21 9.64
CA HIS A 243 -1.08 1.06 10.14
C HIS A 243 -2.00 2.11 9.53
N THR A 244 -3.17 1.70 9.06
CA THR A 244 -4.19 2.60 8.53
C THR A 244 -5.62 2.07 8.73
N GLY A 245 -6.62 2.90 8.43
CA GLY A 245 -8.02 2.47 8.37
C GLY A 245 -8.27 1.66 7.10
N ASP A 246 -9.05 2.21 6.17
CA ASP A 246 -9.29 1.55 4.88
C ASP A 246 -8.15 1.86 3.92
N LEU A 247 -7.69 0.86 3.17
CA LEU A 247 -6.56 0.97 2.25
C LEU A 247 -6.97 0.60 0.82
N ALA A 248 -6.89 1.56 -0.10
CA ALA A 248 -6.99 1.33 -1.54
C ALA A 248 -5.59 1.34 -2.20
N ILE A 249 -5.25 0.27 -2.89
CA ILE A 249 -3.98 0.11 -3.62
C ILE A 249 -4.28 0.13 -5.11
N GLY A 250 -4.09 1.28 -5.74
CA GLY A 250 -4.17 1.47 -7.20
C GLY A 250 -2.80 1.42 -7.89
N GLY A 251 -1.72 1.67 -7.14
CA GLY A 251 -0.33 1.65 -7.59
C GLY A 251 0.37 0.35 -7.21
N ASN A 252 1.57 0.46 -6.64
CA ASN A 252 2.35 -0.68 -6.16
C ASN A 252 2.64 -0.53 -4.66
N LEU A 253 2.26 -1.53 -3.87
CA LEU A 253 2.71 -1.68 -2.49
C LEU A 253 3.55 -2.96 -2.41
N GLU A 254 4.81 -2.82 -2.00
CA GLU A 254 5.71 -3.94 -1.73
C GLU A 254 6.04 -3.98 -0.24
N MET A 255 5.81 -5.14 0.37
CA MET A 255 6.14 -5.39 1.77
C MET A 255 7.15 -6.53 1.85
N ASP A 256 8.32 -6.26 2.44
CA ASP A 256 9.41 -7.24 2.43
C ASP A 256 10.32 -7.20 3.67
N GLY A 257 10.82 -8.35 4.06
CA GLY A 257 11.80 -8.49 5.13
C GLY A 257 11.21 -8.76 6.51
N LEU A 258 12.06 -9.33 7.37
CA LEU A 258 11.69 -9.82 8.69
C LEU A 258 11.09 -8.71 9.56
N ASP A 259 10.09 -9.08 10.35
CA ASP A 259 9.37 -8.21 11.28
C ASP A 259 8.65 -7.02 10.62
N THR A 260 8.50 -7.03 9.29
CA THR A 260 7.70 -6.03 8.57
C THR A 260 6.22 -6.29 8.82
N HIS A 261 5.46 -5.27 9.21
CA HIS A 261 4.04 -5.41 9.55
C HIS A 261 3.20 -4.32 8.87
N ALA A 262 2.07 -4.70 8.30
CA ALA A 262 1.00 -3.76 8.01
C ALA A 262 -0.34 -4.20 8.58
N GLU A 263 -1.09 -3.22 9.03
CA GLU A 263 -2.44 -3.38 9.55
C GLU A 263 -3.36 -2.40 8.82
N ALA A 264 -4.46 -2.92 8.29
CA ALA A 264 -5.55 -2.13 7.73
C ALA A 264 -6.88 -2.73 8.21
N ARG A 265 -7.97 -1.98 8.14
CA ARG A 265 -9.31 -2.57 8.31
C ARG A 265 -9.70 -3.31 7.05
N ASP A 266 -9.91 -2.59 5.97
CA ASP A 266 -10.26 -3.17 4.67
C ASP A 266 -9.18 -2.83 3.64
N VAL A 267 -8.76 -3.82 2.84
CA VAL A 267 -7.78 -3.65 1.76
C VAL A 267 -8.44 -3.91 0.42
N THR A 268 -8.43 -2.92 -0.47
CA THR A 268 -8.92 -3.05 -1.85
C THR A 268 -7.76 -2.88 -2.83
N ILE A 269 -7.55 -3.86 -3.71
CA ILE A 269 -6.41 -3.92 -4.63
C ILE A 269 -6.91 -3.81 -6.07
N THR A 270 -6.50 -2.75 -6.76
CA THR A 270 -6.67 -2.53 -8.21
C THR A 270 -5.33 -2.39 -8.95
N GLY A 271 -4.24 -2.17 -8.21
CA GLY A 271 -2.86 -2.23 -8.66
C GLY A 271 -2.15 -3.50 -8.19
N ASN A 272 -0.91 -3.41 -7.70
CA ASN A 272 -0.15 -4.56 -7.23
C ASN A 272 0.16 -4.46 -5.74
N LEU A 273 -0.17 -5.50 -4.97
CA LEU A 273 0.29 -5.71 -3.61
C LEU A 273 1.20 -6.94 -3.59
N LYS A 274 2.46 -6.78 -3.21
CA LYS A 274 3.40 -7.88 -3.00
C LYS A 274 3.75 -8.01 -1.52
N VAL A 275 3.66 -9.23 -0.99
CA VAL A 275 3.94 -9.57 0.41
C VAL A 275 4.99 -10.68 0.45
N GLY A 276 6.18 -10.37 0.96
CA GLY A 276 7.35 -11.26 0.96
C GLY A 276 8.08 -11.38 2.31
N HIS A 277 8.98 -12.36 2.39
CA HIS A 277 9.96 -12.63 3.46
C HIS A 277 9.61 -12.21 4.89
N GLY A 278 8.81 -13.01 5.61
CA GLY A 278 8.57 -12.80 7.05
C GLY A 278 7.72 -11.57 7.38
N THR A 279 7.07 -10.99 6.38
CA THR A 279 6.06 -9.94 6.53
C THR A 279 4.75 -10.49 7.14
N ILE A 280 4.09 -9.66 7.93
CA ILE A 280 2.72 -9.87 8.42
C ILE A 280 1.82 -8.80 7.80
N LEU A 281 0.74 -9.23 7.13
CA LEU A 281 -0.35 -8.35 6.72
C LEU A 281 -1.60 -8.76 7.49
N SER A 282 -2.11 -7.83 8.30
CA SER A 282 -3.35 -7.98 9.06
C SER A 282 -4.44 -7.11 8.45
N ALA A 283 -5.57 -7.72 8.07
CA ALA A 283 -6.74 -6.99 7.62
C ALA A 283 -8.03 -7.65 8.10
N ASP A 284 -9.12 -6.90 8.26
CA ASP A 284 -10.44 -7.51 8.39
C ASP A 284 -10.82 -8.17 7.07
N SER A 285 -10.73 -7.46 5.94
CA SER A 285 -11.00 -8.03 4.62
C SER A 285 -9.97 -7.62 3.57
N ILE A 286 -9.70 -8.51 2.62
CA ILE A 286 -8.86 -8.22 1.45
C ILE A 286 -9.66 -8.51 0.18
N THR A 287 -9.83 -7.51 -0.68
CA THR A 287 -10.51 -7.66 -1.98
C THR A 287 -9.56 -7.32 -3.13
N VAL A 288 -9.35 -8.28 -4.04
CA VAL A 288 -8.56 -8.11 -5.26
C VAL A 288 -9.51 -7.91 -6.43
N LEU A 289 -9.65 -6.67 -6.89
CA LEU A 289 -10.55 -6.31 -7.99
C LEU A 289 -9.89 -6.52 -9.36
N SER A 290 -10.68 -6.38 -10.43
CA SER A 290 -10.18 -6.46 -11.81
C SER A 290 -9.01 -5.50 -12.08
N GLY A 291 -7.95 -6.05 -12.67
CA GLY A 291 -6.66 -5.37 -12.89
C GLY A 291 -5.70 -5.43 -11.70
N GLY A 292 -6.21 -5.76 -10.51
CA GLY A 292 -5.44 -5.93 -9.29
C GLY A 292 -4.69 -7.26 -9.22
N VAL A 293 -3.51 -7.24 -8.60
CA VAL A 293 -2.70 -8.42 -8.31
C VAL A 293 -2.29 -8.42 -6.84
N LEU A 294 -2.64 -9.49 -6.13
CA LEU A 294 -2.05 -9.83 -4.84
C LEU A 294 -0.98 -10.90 -5.08
N ASP A 295 0.27 -10.63 -4.71
CA ASP A 295 1.40 -11.55 -4.86
C ASP A 295 2.00 -11.89 -3.50
N GLN A 296 1.76 -13.11 -3.03
CA GLN A 296 2.32 -13.62 -1.79
C GLN A 296 3.50 -14.54 -2.09
N ASP A 297 4.69 -14.17 -1.62
CA ASP A 297 5.94 -14.87 -1.94
C ASP A 297 6.53 -15.62 -0.75
N GLU A 298 6.61 -16.95 -0.83
CA GLU A 298 6.72 -17.84 0.34
C GLU A 298 8.09 -17.96 1.00
N VAL A 299 9.03 -17.05 0.76
CA VAL A 299 10.39 -17.22 1.29
C VAL A 299 10.45 -16.82 2.77
N GLY A 300 9.96 -17.67 3.68
CA GLY A 300 10.30 -17.61 5.11
C GLY A 300 9.18 -17.45 6.15
N GLY A 301 8.03 -18.12 5.99
CA GLY A 301 7.03 -18.21 7.07
C GLY A 301 6.10 -17.00 7.17
N LEU A 302 5.51 -16.63 6.03
CA LEU A 302 4.51 -15.57 5.93
C LEU A 302 3.21 -15.94 6.66
N TRP A 303 2.66 -14.96 7.38
CA TRP A 303 1.33 -15.04 7.97
C TRP A 303 0.50 -13.87 7.42
N MET A 304 -0.46 -14.18 6.54
CA MET A 304 -1.51 -13.24 6.20
C MET A 304 -2.70 -13.54 7.10
N MET A 305 -3.02 -12.60 7.99
CA MET A 305 -4.14 -12.72 8.91
C MET A 305 -5.28 -11.90 8.33
N SER A 306 -6.29 -12.56 7.76
CA SER A 306 -7.50 -11.87 7.30
C SER A 306 -8.72 -12.37 8.07
N SER A 307 -9.21 -11.59 9.04
CA SER A 307 -10.24 -12.08 9.95
C SER A 307 -11.55 -12.46 9.24
N ALA A 308 -11.88 -11.81 8.13
CA ALA A 308 -13.03 -12.11 7.26
C ALA A 308 -12.67 -12.85 5.96
N GLY A 309 -11.38 -12.90 5.56
CA GLY A 309 -10.89 -13.63 4.40
C GLY A 309 -10.52 -12.78 3.18
N VAL A 310 -10.14 -13.47 2.10
CA VAL A 310 -9.67 -12.91 0.83
C VAL A 310 -10.70 -13.15 -0.26
N LEU A 311 -11.17 -12.08 -0.91
CA LEU A 311 -12.04 -12.12 -2.09
C LEU A 311 -11.25 -11.72 -3.34
N VAL A 312 -11.16 -12.62 -4.32
CA VAL A 312 -10.60 -12.33 -5.66
C VAL A 312 -11.75 -12.10 -6.61
N ASP A 313 -12.09 -10.83 -6.86
CA ASP A 313 -13.23 -10.39 -7.68
C ASP A 313 -12.75 -9.84 -9.03
N GLY A 314 -12.51 -10.75 -9.98
CA GLY A 314 -11.97 -10.44 -11.30
C GLY A 314 -10.47 -10.07 -11.34
N GLY A 315 -9.80 -10.01 -10.19
CA GLY A 315 -8.36 -9.80 -10.05
C GLY A 315 -7.53 -11.08 -10.14
N LYS A 316 -6.24 -10.99 -9.76
CA LYS A 316 -5.34 -12.15 -9.66
C LYS A 316 -4.71 -12.25 -8.28
N TYR A 317 -4.70 -13.45 -7.71
CA TYR A 317 -3.97 -13.77 -6.50
C TYR A 317 -2.92 -14.83 -6.79
N LEU A 318 -1.63 -14.48 -6.67
CA LEU A 318 -0.50 -15.41 -6.68
C LEU A 318 -0.29 -15.87 -5.24
N ALA A 319 -0.90 -16.99 -4.90
CA ALA A 319 -1.06 -17.43 -3.53
C ALA A 319 0.11 -18.33 -3.08
N ALA A 320 0.51 -18.15 -1.82
CA ALA A 320 1.52 -18.95 -1.15
C ALA A 320 1.39 -18.81 0.38
N GLY A 321 1.95 -19.73 1.16
CA GLY A 321 1.93 -19.67 2.62
C GLY A 321 0.55 -19.85 3.25
N SER A 322 0.34 -19.20 4.40
CA SER A 322 -0.87 -19.37 5.21
C SER A 322 -1.81 -18.17 5.11
N ILE A 323 -3.11 -18.47 5.09
CA ILE A 323 -4.22 -17.53 5.22
C ILE A 323 -5.06 -17.94 6.45
N GLU A 324 -5.29 -17.03 7.36
CA GLU A 324 -6.40 -17.19 8.31
C GLU A 324 -7.64 -16.58 7.66
N GLY A 325 -8.74 -17.33 7.53
CA GLY A 325 -9.99 -16.86 6.90
C GLY A 325 -10.44 -17.61 5.63
N HIS A 326 -11.58 -17.22 5.08
CA HIS A 326 -12.19 -17.81 3.88
C HIS A 326 -11.55 -17.23 2.60
N LEU A 327 -11.34 -18.05 1.56
CA LEU A 327 -10.84 -17.61 0.27
C LEU A 327 -11.93 -17.79 -0.81
N ALA A 328 -12.43 -16.68 -1.35
CA ALA A 328 -13.43 -16.66 -2.41
C ALA A 328 -12.83 -16.18 -3.74
N ASN A 329 -13.14 -16.86 -4.85
CA ASN A 329 -12.70 -16.54 -6.20
C ASN A 329 -13.92 -16.36 -7.13
N ALA A 330 -14.17 -15.13 -7.56
CA ALA A 330 -15.40 -14.72 -8.24
C ALA A 330 -15.16 -13.83 -9.47
N ASN A 331 -16.18 -13.73 -10.33
CA ASN A 331 -16.29 -12.81 -11.46
C ASN A 331 -15.05 -12.79 -12.37
N HIS A 332 -14.64 -13.97 -12.85
CA HIS A 332 -13.42 -14.17 -13.64
C HIS A 332 -12.10 -13.94 -12.88
N GLY A 333 -12.14 -14.05 -11.56
CA GLY A 333 -10.94 -14.03 -10.72
C GLY A 333 -10.01 -15.20 -11.04
N THR A 334 -8.73 -15.01 -10.73
CA THR A 334 -7.71 -16.06 -10.86
C THR A 334 -6.95 -16.24 -9.56
N VAL A 335 -7.05 -17.43 -8.96
CA VAL A 335 -6.16 -17.86 -7.88
C VAL A 335 -5.10 -18.75 -8.49
N SER A 336 -3.82 -18.42 -8.31
CA SER A 336 -2.69 -19.11 -8.92
C SER A 336 -1.69 -19.54 -7.86
N ILE A 337 -1.41 -20.83 -7.79
CA ILE A 337 -0.43 -21.43 -6.88
C ILE A 337 0.71 -21.97 -7.76
N GLY A 338 1.77 -21.17 -7.89
CA GLY A 338 2.86 -21.41 -8.85
C GLY A 338 4.19 -21.78 -8.20
N GLY A 339 5.03 -22.53 -8.90
CA GLY A 339 6.42 -22.82 -8.49
C GLY A 339 6.59 -23.96 -7.48
N ASN A 340 7.86 -24.33 -7.26
CA ASN A 340 8.24 -25.30 -6.24
C ASN A 340 8.00 -24.71 -4.84
N GLU A 341 7.58 -25.56 -3.91
CA GLU A 341 7.39 -25.23 -2.49
C GLU A 341 6.22 -24.29 -2.15
N LYS A 342 5.46 -23.78 -3.15
CA LYS A 342 4.27 -22.96 -2.85
C LYS A 342 3.03 -23.80 -2.54
N TYR A 343 2.39 -23.52 -1.41
CA TYR A 343 1.11 -24.10 -0.99
C TYR A 343 0.21 -23.05 -0.33
N ILE A 344 -1.10 -23.26 -0.32
CA ILE A 344 -2.02 -22.48 0.51
C ILE A 344 -2.44 -23.34 1.69
N TYR A 345 -2.26 -22.80 2.89
CA TYR A 345 -2.82 -23.35 4.12
C TYR A 345 -3.88 -22.40 4.66
N THR A 346 -5.16 -22.81 4.66
CA THR A 346 -6.22 -22.03 5.32
C THR A 346 -6.52 -22.57 6.70
N TYR A 347 -6.38 -21.69 7.71
CA TYR A 347 -6.81 -21.98 9.07
C TYR A 347 -8.21 -21.39 9.29
N ALA A 348 -9.14 -22.22 9.78
CA ALA A 348 -10.51 -21.81 10.14
C ALA A 348 -11.32 -21.12 9.00
N GLY A 349 -11.12 -21.52 7.74
CA GLY A 349 -11.87 -20.99 6.60
C GLY A 349 -11.93 -21.95 5.40
N GLY A 350 -12.95 -21.77 4.56
CA GLY A 350 -13.18 -22.56 3.33
C GLY A 350 -12.60 -21.93 2.07
N TYR A 351 -12.80 -22.60 0.94
CA TYR A 351 -12.48 -22.12 -0.40
C TYR A 351 -13.73 -22.16 -1.28
N GLU A 352 -14.10 -21.04 -1.89
CA GLU A 352 -15.22 -20.96 -2.83
C GLU A 352 -14.73 -20.44 -4.18
N GLN A 353 -15.09 -21.13 -5.26
CA GLN A 353 -14.85 -20.67 -6.62
C GLN A 353 -16.15 -20.69 -7.43
N ASP A 354 -16.46 -19.58 -8.11
CA ASP A 354 -17.61 -19.50 -9.00
C ASP A 354 -17.39 -20.14 -10.39
N SER A 355 -18.48 -20.35 -11.12
CA SER A 355 -18.47 -20.93 -12.46
C SER A 355 -17.64 -20.20 -13.53
N THR A 356 -17.18 -18.98 -13.28
CA THR A 356 -16.48 -18.14 -14.26
C THR A 356 -14.99 -17.95 -13.96
N SER A 357 -14.56 -18.33 -12.76
CA SER A 357 -13.24 -18.07 -12.22
C SER A 357 -12.29 -19.26 -12.45
N THR A 358 -10.99 -19.01 -12.29
CA THR A 358 -9.93 -19.99 -12.57
C THR A 358 -9.06 -20.24 -11.35
N LEU A 359 -8.82 -21.53 -11.06
CA LEU A 359 -7.76 -22.00 -10.19
C LEU A 359 -6.60 -22.50 -11.07
N GLU A 360 -5.45 -21.83 -11.01
CA GLU A 360 -4.22 -22.20 -11.70
C GLU A 360 -3.27 -22.90 -10.73
N LEU A 361 -2.83 -24.12 -11.04
CA LEU A 361 -1.83 -24.84 -10.25
C LEU A 361 -0.64 -25.19 -11.13
N THR A 362 0.58 -24.97 -10.63
CA THR A 362 1.80 -25.50 -11.27
C THR A 362 2.26 -26.74 -10.52
N LEU A 363 2.43 -27.86 -11.24
CA LEU A 363 2.88 -29.13 -10.69
C LEU A 363 4.35 -29.41 -11.07
N GLY A 364 5.15 -29.75 -10.06
CA GLY A 364 6.52 -30.23 -10.19
C GLY A 364 6.74 -31.61 -9.56
N ALA A 365 7.98 -32.12 -9.62
CA ALA A 365 8.34 -33.41 -9.02
C ALA A 365 8.20 -33.44 -7.49
N GLU A 366 8.29 -32.27 -6.85
CA GLU A 366 8.16 -32.10 -5.40
C GLU A 366 6.70 -32.11 -4.93
N ASP A 367 5.75 -31.96 -5.85
CA ASP A 367 4.31 -31.99 -5.58
C ASP A 367 3.70 -33.39 -5.70
N LEU A 368 4.55 -34.40 -5.95
CA LEU A 368 4.13 -35.78 -5.88
C LEU A 368 3.70 -36.09 -4.45
N LEU A 369 2.57 -36.78 -4.31
CA LEU A 369 2.17 -37.38 -3.04
C LEU A 369 3.22 -38.43 -2.65
N ASP A 370 4.17 -38.03 -1.80
CA ASP A 370 5.09 -38.92 -1.10
C ASP A 370 4.54 -39.24 0.31
N ASP A 371 5.35 -39.89 1.16
CA ASP A 371 4.97 -40.24 2.53
C ASP A 371 4.55 -39.03 3.41
N ARG A 372 4.75 -37.78 2.93
CA ARG A 372 4.35 -36.54 3.60
C ARG A 372 3.08 -35.91 3.05
N GLY A 373 2.55 -36.42 1.93
CA GLY A 373 1.23 -36.07 1.38
C GLY A 373 0.95 -34.57 1.30
N ARG A 374 1.77 -33.83 0.54
CA ARG A 374 1.56 -32.38 0.37
C ARG A 374 0.41 -32.12 -0.61
N TYR A 375 -0.48 -31.22 -0.24
CA TYR A 375 -1.56 -30.71 -1.09
C TYR A 375 -1.24 -29.27 -1.48
N LYS A 376 -1.62 -28.86 -2.70
CA LYS A 376 -1.47 -27.46 -3.12
C LYS A 376 -2.37 -26.52 -2.31
N ILE A 377 -3.57 -26.99 -1.97
CA ILE A 377 -4.50 -26.31 -1.08
C ILE A 377 -4.85 -27.25 0.08
N GLU A 378 -4.61 -26.79 1.30
CA GLU A 378 -5.00 -27.49 2.51
C GLU A 378 -5.96 -26.62 3.33
N LEU A 379 -7.22 -27.06 3.43
CA LEU A 379 -8.26 -26.44 4.24
C LEU A 379 -8.50 -27.30 5.47
N VAL A 380 -8.04 -26.82 6.63
CA VAL A 380 -8.00 -27.65 7.86
C VAL A 380 -9.39 -27.92 8.40
N GLU A 381 -10.22 -26.87 8.48
CA GLU A 381 -11.56 -26.92 9.09
C GLU A 381 -12.67 -26.50 8.11
N GLY A 382 -12.31 -26.04 6.91
CA GLY A 382 -13.23 -25.52 5.90
C GLY A 382 -13.66 -26.53 4.86
N ASP A 383 -14.75 -26.19 4.17
CA ASP A 383 -15.25 -26.82 2.97
C ASP A 383 -14.62 -26.20 1.72
N ALA A 384 -14.64 -26.94 0.62
CA ALA A 384 -14.29 -26.43 -0.70
C ALA A 384 -15.50 -26.50 -1.64
N ILE A 385 -15.93 -25.38 -2.21
CA ILE A 385 -16.95 -25.30 -3.25
C ILE A 385 -16.23 -25.06 -4.58
N LEU A 386 -16.26 -26.06 -5.46
CA LEU A 386 -15.51 -26.06 -6.71
C LEU A 386 -16.44 -25.90 -7.91
N GLU A 387 -16.38 -24.76 -8.56
CA GLU A 387 -16.94 -24.54 -9.90
C GLU A 387 -15.88 -24.01 -10.87
N GLY A 388 -16.28 -23.68 -12.09
CA GLY A 388 -15.42 -22.93 -13.02
C GLY A 388 -14.27 -23.76 -13.59
N ILE A 389 -13.10 -23.14 -13.71
CA ILE A 389 -11.96 -23.68 -14.45
C ILE A 389 -10.87 -24.14 -13.48
N LEU A 390 -10.40 -25.38 -13.65
CA LEU A 390 -9.10 -25.82 -13.14
C LEU A 390 -8.09 -25.83 -14.28
N LYS A 391 -7.02 -25.07 -14.13
CA LYS A 391 -5.88 -25.07 -15.05
C LYS A 391 -4.65 -25.65 -14.36
N ILE A 392 -4.06 -26.63 -15.00
CA ILE A 392 -2.82 -27.26 -14.56
C ILE A 392 -1.72 -26.88 -15.54
N ASP A 393 -0.63 -26.34 -15.01
CA ASP A 393 0.62 -26.15 -15.71
C ASP A 393 1.68 -27.12 -15.13
N LEU A 394 2.67 -27.51 -15.93
CA LEU A 394 3.81 -28.29 -15.45
C LEU A 394 5.02 -27.38 -15.31
N TRP A 395 5.81 -27.60 -14.26
CA TRP A 395 7.13 -27.02 -14.19
C TRP A 395 7.96 -27.43 -15.41
N GLU A 396 8.75 -26.51 -15.99
CA GLU A 396 9.34 -26.68 -17.33
C GLU A 396 10.11 -28.00 -17.52
N THR A 397 10.76 -28.49 -16.45
CA THR A 397 11.57 -29.71 -16.48
C THR A 397 10.81 -30.95 -16.04
N PHE A 398 9.59 -30.81 -15.52
CA PHE A 398 8.83 -31.90 -14.96
C PHE A 398 8.08 -32.67 -16.06
N LYS A 399 8.15 -34.00 -15.98
CA LYS A 399 7.50 -34.92 -16.91
C LYS A 399 6.78 -36.00 -16.10
N PRO A 400 5.45 -35.89 -15.93
CA PRO A 400 4.68 -36.88 -15.19
C PRO A 400 4.85 -38.28 -15.78
N LYS A 401 4.94 -39.28 -14.91
CA LYS A 401 5.10 -40.71 -15.24
C LYS A 401 3.84 -41.47 -14.86
N LEU A 402 3.70 -42.66 -15.43
CA LEU A 402 2.62 -43.59 -15.07
C LEU A 402 2.56 -43.81 -13.55
N ASN A 403 1.37 -43.64 -12.98
CA ASN A 403 1.04 -43.72 -11.55
C ASN A 403 1.53 -42.55 -10.68
N ASP A 404 2.11 -41.49 -11.26
CA ASP A 404 2.30 -40.25 -10.50
C ASP A 404 0.93 -39.73 -10.05
N GLU A 405 0.84 -39.31 -8.79
CA GLU A 405 -0.39 -38.84 -8.15
C GLU A 405 -0.10 -37.52 -7.41
N PHE A 406 -1.01 -36.56 -7.57
CA PHE A 406 -0.89 -35.21 -7.06
C PHE A 406 -2.12 -34.89 -6.21
N GLY A 407 -1.89 -34.50 -4.96
CA GLY A 407 -2.92 -33.98 -4.09
C GLY A 407 -3.15 -32.51 -4.42
N LEU A 408 -4.33 -32.18 -4.96
CA LEU A 408 -4.62 -30.81 -5.32
C LEU A 408 -5.23 -30.06 -4.15
N ILE A 409 -6.33 -30.61 -3.60
CA ILE A 409 -7.11 -29.98 -2.54
C ILE A 409 -7.41 -31.02 -1.45
N ARG A 410 -7.16 -30.65 -0.20
CA ARG A 410 -7.66 -31.35 0.99
C ARG A 410 -8.63 -30.43 1.72
N ALA A 411 -9.84 -30.90 1.97
CA ALA A 411 -10.84 -30.16 2.73
C ALA A 411 -11.37 -30.98 3.92
N GLY A 412 -11.23 -30.41 5.12
CA GLY A 412 -11.64 -31.04 6.38
C GLY A 412 -13.16 -31.17 6.52
N ALA A 413 -13.94 -30.23 5.99
CA ALA A 413 -15.41 -30.29 6.05
C ALA A 413 -16.06 -30.93 4.82
N GLY A 414 -15.28 -31.21 3.77
CA GLY A 414 -15.75 -31.83 2.52
C GLY A 414 -15.51 -30.98 1.29
N ILE A 415 -15.74 -31.57 0.12
CA ILE A 415 -15.70 -30.88 -1.16
C ILE A 415 -17.08 -30.98 -1.82
N GLU A 416 -17.61 -29.83 -2.23
CA GLU A 416 -18.85 -29.70 -3.00
C GLU A 416 -18.54 -29.26 -4.44
N GLY A 417 -19.33 -29.77 -5.38
CA GLY A 417 -19.19 -29.43 -6.80
C GLY A 417 -18.02 -30.12 -7.51
N ILE A 418 -17.77 -29.67 -8.73
CA ILE A 418 -16.63 -30.03 -9.55
C ILE A 418 -16.37 -28.91 -10.55
N PHE A 419 -15.11 -28.67 -10.88
CA PHE A 419 -14.73 -27.80 -11.99
C PHE A 419 -15.51 -28.16 -13.26
N SER A 420 -16.12 -27.15 -13.88
CA SER A 420 -16.88 -27.31 -15.13
C SER A 420 -15.95 -27.49 -16.34
N HIS A 421 -14.69 -27.05 -16.22
CA HIS A 421 -13.68 -27.16 -17.25
C HIS A 421 -12.30 -27.48 -16.68
N PHE A 422 -11.58 -28.37 -17.37
CA PHE A 422 -10.21 -28.74 -17.05
C PHE A 422 -9.30 -28.35 -18.21
N ILE A 423 -8.30 -27.53 -17.94
CA ILE A 423 -7.22 -27.19 -18.87
C ILE A 423 -5.98 -27.93 -18.36
N LEU A 424 -5.69 -29.08 -18.97
CA LEU A 424 -4.60 -29.95 -18.55
C LEU A 424 -3.47 -29.92 -19.58
N PRO A 425 -2.20 -30.02 -19.15
CA PRO A 425 -1.06 -30.04 -20.04
C PRO A 425 -0.96 -31.41 -20.72
N ASP A 426 -0.43 -31.42 -21.95
CA ASP A 426 -0.22 -32.66 -22.69
C ASP A 426 0.77 -33.58 -21.98
N LEU A 427 0.42 -34.88 -21.94
CA LEU A 427 1.30 -35.92 -21.41
C LEU A 427 2.08 -36.62 -22.53
N GLN A 428 3.06 -37.44 -22.15
CA GLN A 428 3.74 -38.31 -23.09
C GLN A 428 2.75 -39.29 -23.74
N ALA A 429 3.03 -39.70 -24.98
CA ALA A 429 2.19 -40.63 -25.71
C ALA A 429 1.93 -41.92 -24.91
N GLY A 430 0.65 -42.30 -24.83
CA GLY A 430 0.21 -43.48 -24.06
C GLY A 430 -0.10 -43.20 -22.59
N LEU A 431 -0.05 -41.94 -22.15
CA LEU A 431 -0.48 -41.52 -20.81
C LEU A 431 -1.73 -40.62 -20.90
N ALA A 432 -2.54 -40.62 -19.85
CA ALA A 432 -3.68 -39.74 -19.69
C ALA A 432 -3.79 -39.25 -18.25
N TRP A 433 -4.49 -38.13 -18.06
CA TRP A 433 -4.89 -37.65 -16.76
C TRP A 433 -6.20 -38.30 -16.33
N GLU A 434 -6.24 -38.79 -15.10
CA GLU A 434 -7.45 -39.20 -14.39
C GLU A 434 -7.56 -38.33 -13.14
N TRP A 435 -8.76 -37.84 -12.83
CA TRP A 435 -9.02 -37.10 -11.59
C TRP A 435 -10.04 -37.88 -10.77
N GLY A 436 -10.01 -37.70 -9.45
CA GLY A 436 -10.91 -38.41 -8.55
C GLY A 436 -10.99 -37.78 -7.18
N PHE A 437 -12.02 -38.19 -6.44
CA PHE A 437 -12.18 -37.86 -5.04
C PHE A 437 -11.87 -39.07 -4.17
N ASP A 438 -11.06 -38.86 -3.15
CA ASP A 438 -10.79 -39.85 -2.12
C ASP A 438 -11.24 -39.33 -0.77
N THR A 439 -11.99 -40.14 -0.02
CA THR A 439 -12.29 -39.87 1.38
C THR A 439 -11.33 -40.65 2.24
N ASN A 440 -10.52 -39.97 3.05
CA ASN A 440 -9.61 -40.63 3.96
C ASN A 440 -10.36 -41.19 5.19
N ARG A 441 -9.68 -41.98 6.03
CA ARG A 441 -10.29 -42.59 7.23
C ARG A 441 -10.70 -41.59 8.31
N ILE A 442 -10.20 -40.35 8.23
CA ILE A 442 -10.44 -39.28 9.20
C ILE A 442 -11.65 -38.44 8.78
N GLY A 443 -12.16 -38.62 7.55
CA GLY A 443 -13.33 -37.93 7.02
C GLY A 443 -12.98 -36.80 6.06
N ASP A 444 -11.70 -36.48 5.87
CA ASP A 444 -11.31 -35.45 4.90
C ASP A 444 -11.61 -35.94 3.48
N THR A 445 -12.03 -34.99 2.64
CA THR A 445 -12.22 -35.22 1.22
C THR A 445 -11.03 -34.64 0.47
N LEU A 446 -10.46 -35.44 -0.42
CA LEU A 446 -9.28 -35.13 -1.21
C LEU A 446 -9.68 -35.05 -2.69
N LEU A 447 -9.22 -34.02 -3.39
CA LEU A 447 -9.23 -33.98 -4.85
C LEU A 447 -7.83 -34.30 -5.35
N ASN A 448 -7.71 -35.39 -6.11
CA ASN A 448 -6.45 -35.89 -6.62
C ASN A 448 -6.43 -35.89 -8.15
N LEU A 449 -5.23 -35.73 -8.70
CA LEU A 449 -4.94 -35.91 -10.12
C LEU A 449 -3.91 -37.02 -10.28
N LYS A 450 -4.16 -37.96 -11.18
CA LYS A 450 -3.34 -39.15 -11.39
C LYS A 450 -2.99 -39.32 -12.85
N VAL A 451 -1.76 -39.75 -13.10
CA VAL A 451 -1.32 -40.17 -14.43
C VAL A 451 -1.60 -41.65 -14.60
N VAL A 452 -2.46 -41.98 -15.56
CA VAL A 452 -2.81 -43.37 -15.89
C VAL A 452 -2.33 -43.75 -17.27
N GLU A 453 -2.40 -45.05 -17.56
CA GLU A 453 -2.20 -45.53 -18.92
C GLU A 453 -3.34 -44.96 -19.76
N GLY A 454 -2.97 -44.21 -20.80
CA GLY A 454 -3.91 -43.70 -21.76
C GLY A 454 -4.56 -44.87 -22.46
N HIS A 455 -5.73 -45.28 -21.99
CA HIS A 455 -6.62 -46.08 -22.82
C HIS A 455 -6.87 -45.22 -24.04
N SER A 456 -6.25 -45.60 -25.17
CA SER A 456 -6.59 -45.02 -26.45
C SER A 456 -8.08 -45.27 -26.60
N VAL A 457 -8.91 -44.26 -26.31
CA VAL A 457 -10.30 -44.27 -26.73
C VAL A 457 -10.17 -44.51 -28.23
N PRO A 458 -10.59 -45.68 -28.74
CA PRO A 458 -10.34 -46.00 -30.13
C PRO A 458 -10.90 -44.83 -30.92
N GLU A 459 -10.05 -44.15 -31.72
CA GLU A 459 -10.53 -43.01 -32.48
C GLU A 459 -11.84 -43.43 -33.14
N PRO A 460 -12.93 -42.64 -33.05
CA PRO A 460 -14.24 -43.08 -33.55
C PRO A 460 -14.17 -43.56 -35.02
N TYR A 461 -13.18 -43.08 -35.78
CA TYR A 461 -12.85 -43.53 -37.13
C TYR A 461 -12.24 -44.93 -37.22
N THR A 462 -11.49 -45.41 -36.22
CA THR A 462 -10.94 -46.77 -36.18
C THR A 462 -12.06 -47.80 -36.02
N LEU A 463 -13.05 -47.50 -35.16
CA LEU A 463 -14.25 -48.32 -35.03
C LEU A 463 -15.11 -48.26 -36.31
N ALA A 464 -15.25 -47.08 -36.94
CA ALA A 464 -15.95 -46.93 -38.21
C ALA A 464 -15.25 -47.66 -39.38
N LEU A 465 -13.92 -47.61 -39.46
CA LEU A 465 -13.12 -48.33 -40.47
C LEU A 465 -13.14 -49.84 -40.24
N MET A 466 -13.13 -50.30 -38.98
CA MET A 466 -13.34 -51.72 -38.67
C MET A 466 -14.75 -52.18 -39.06
N THR A 467 -15.80 -51.37 -38.82
CA THR A 467 -17.17 -51.75 -39.23
C THR A 467 -17.35 -51.74 -40.74
N ILE A 468 -16.76 -50.78 -41.46
CA ILE A 468 -16.82 -50.73 -42.93
C ILE A 468 -16.05 -51.90 -43.55
N SER A 469 -14.88 -52.27 -43.01
CA SER A 469 -14.12 -53.43 -43.49
C SER A 469 -14.81 -54.76 -43.20
N LEU A 470 -15.49 -54.90 -42.06
CA LEU A 470 -16.35 -56.06 -41.75
C LEU A 470 -17.58 -56.17 -42.66
N ALA A 471 -18.22 -55.04 -43.01
CA ALA A 471 -19.32 -55.01 -43.98
C ALA A 471 -18.85 -55.40 -45.39
N GLY A 472 -17.65 -54.98 -45.79
CA GLY A 472 -17.01 -55.38 -47.05
C GLY A 472 -16.77 -56.90 -47.16
N PHE A 473 -16.33 -57.55 -46.08
CA PHE A 473 -16.13 -59.00 -46.06
C PHE A 473 -17.43 -59.80 -46.04
N ALA A 474 -18.50 -59.30 -45.39
CA ALA A 474 -19.82 -59.94 -45.44
C ALA A 474 -20.48 -59.83 -46.84
N GLY A 475 -20.26 -58.72 -47.54
CA GLY A 475 -20.72 -58.53 -48.93
C GLY A 475 -20.00 -59.44 -49.94
N ALA A 476 -18.67 -59.59 -49.83
CA ALA A 476 -17.88 -60.40 -50.75
C ALA A 476 -18.23 -61.90 -50.70
N ARG A 477 -18.73 -62.42 -49.57
CA ARG A 477 -19.11 -63.84 -49.44
C ARG A 477 -20.43 -64.16 -50.13
N ARG A 478 -21.30 -63.18 -50.39
CA ARG A 478 -22.60 -63.38 -51.05
C ARG A 478 -22.50 -63.48 -52.58
N PHE A 479 -21.39 -63.03 -53.19
CA PHE A 479 -21.18 -63.10 -54.64
C PHE A 479 -20.42 -64.34 -55.12
N ARG A 480 -19.97 -65.24 -54.23
CA ARG A 480 -19.31 -66.50 -54.62
C ARG A 480 -20.25 -67.69 -54.83
N LYS A 481 -21.57 -67.48 -54.85
CA LYS A 481 -22.58 -68.54 -55.10
C LYS A 481 -23.33 -68.42 -56.43
N ALA A 482 -22.88 -67.56 -57.34
CA ALA A 482 -23.53 -67.33 -58.63
C ALA A 482 -22.55 -67.29 -59.83
N ALA A 483 -21.47 -68.07 -59.78
CA ALA A 483 -20.62 -68.36 -60.93
C ALA A 483 -20.38 -69.87 -61.02
#